data_AF-A0A8J4T570-F1
#
_entry.id   AF-A0A8J4T570-F1
#
_cell.length_a   1.000
_cell.length_b   1.000
_cell.length_c   1.000
_cell.angle_alpha   90.00
_cell.angle_beta   90.00
_cell.angle_gamma   90.00
#
_symmetry.space_group_name_H-M   'P 1'
#
loop_
_entity.id
_entity.type
_entity.pdbx_description
1 polymer ?
#
loop_
_entity_poly.entity_id
_entity_poly.type
_entity_poly.pdbx_seq_one_letter_code
_entity_poly.pdbx_strand_id
1 'polypeptide(L)'
;MFLLSVVLGRLRLFADKRKPSWTRLLRTAEVGSSELHVRDSPVNWQPNDRIVIATTSKHIMNSEIHTIRVVNETTIYLQNPLKFRHVVYNESFGAHQVFTGAEVGILESNIGIAGDQDSLHLRYGGHLLVIQTTTQNEANSTYLSGVLFERMGQYGPGIGRCALEFVGSDSPVDQAFVSESIFHNTFATAITVQEGANVHLSGNVIFNSLGSGVRLHGDTSRFSHNLIIQTLCSTTIRPTGALELHNIQTTQLTHNVIAGSACACVLLRNSIFHG
;
A
#
# COMPACT_ATOMS: atom_id res chain seq x y z
N MET A 1 -24.64 -2.33 -2.56
CA MET A 1 -24.76 -2.52 -1.09
C MET A 1 -23.46 -2.03 -0.47
N PHE A 2 -23.46 -0.97 0.35
CA PHE A 2 -22.21 -0.44 0.91
C PHE A 2 -21.83 -1.15 2.20
N LEU A 3 -20.57 -1.58 2.31
CA LEU A 3 -20.03 -2.16 3.52
C LEU A 3 -19.49 -1.04 4.40
N LEU A 4 -20.25 -0.63 5.42
CA LEU A 4 -19.69 0.07 6.58
C LEU A 4 -19.49 -0.98 7.67
N SER A 5 -18.24 -1.30 7.98
CA SER A 5 -17.91 -2.23 9.07
C SER A 5 -17.18 -1.47 10.17
N VAL A 6 -17.77 -1.46 11.37
CA VAL A 6 -17.15 -0.89 12.57
C VAL A 6 -16.64 -2.02 13.45
N VAL A 7 -15.35 -2.01 13.75
CA VAL A 7 -14.69 -2.97 14.63
C VAL A 7 -14.54 -2.34 16.01
N LEU A 8 -15.41 -2.77 16.93
CA LEU A 8 -15.31 -2.44 18.37
C LEU A 8 -14.66 -3.57 19.18
N GLY A 9 -14.56 -4.77 18.61
CA GLY A 9 -13.99 -5.97 19.23
C GLY A 9 -12.73 -6.46 18.53
N ARG A 10 -12.54 -7.79 18.48
CA ARG A 10 -11.35 -8.39 17.86
C ARG A 10 -11.60 -8.70 16.37
N LEU A 11 -10.76 -8.19 15.48
CA LEU A 11 -10.72 -8.56 14.07
C LEU A 11 -9.36 -9.17 13.75
N ARG A 12 -9.32 -10.43 13.30
CA ARG A 12 -8.07 -11.12 13.01
C ARG A 12 -8.21 -11.91 11.72
N LEU A 13 -7.50 -11.48 10.68
CA LEU A 13 -7.48 -12.10 9.38
C LEU A 13 -6.03 -12.39 8.98
N PHE A 14 -5.76 -13.65 8.67
CA PHE A 14 -4.44 -14.14 8.28
C PHE A 14 -4.57 -14.91 6.97
N ALA A 15 -4.16 -14.27 5.89
CA ALA A 15 -4.16 -14.83 4.54
C ALA A 15 -2.87 -15.61 4.26
N ASP A 16 -2.84 -16.32 3.14
CA ASP A 16 -1.64 -16.98 2.61
C ASP A 16 -0.73 -15.95 1.94
N LYS A 17 0.21 -15.45 2.73
CA LYS A 17 1.03 -14.28 2.40
C LYS A 17 2.04 -14.60 1.31
N ARG A 18 2.18 -13.72 0.32
CA ARG A 18 3.26 -13.79 -0.67
C ARG A 18 4.51 -13.12 -0.13
N LYS A 19 5.65 -13.81 -0.18
CA LYS A 19 6.92 -13.39 0.42
C LYS A 19 8.05 -13.31 -0.63
N PRO A 20 8.75 -12.17 -0.73
CA PRO A 20 8.36 -10.89 -0.14
C PRO A 20 7.04 -10.39 -0.74
N SER A 21 6.35 -9.45 -0.08
CA SER A 21 5.14 -8.84 -0.64
C SER A 21 5.45 -7.96 -1.85
N TRP A 22 6.67 -7.45 -1.93
CA TRP A 22 7.20 -6.77 -3.10
C TRP A 22 8.72 -6.90 -3.18
N THR A 23 9.25 -6.72 -4.38
CA THR A 23 10.69 -6.69 -4.66
C THR A 23 10.96 -5.63 -5.74
N ARG A 24 12.15 -5.63 -6.34
CA ARG A 24 12.53 -4.74 -7.43
C ARG A 24 13.16 -5.53 -8.57
N LEU A 25 13.08 -4.98 -9.77
CA LEU A 25 13.81 -5.51 -10.91
C LEU A 25 15.32 -5.45 -10.65
N LEU A 26 16.00 -6.55 -11.01
CA LEU A 26 17.45 -6.69 -11.04
C LEU A 26 18.01 -6.28 -12.41
N ARG A 27 17.21 -6.39 -13.47
CA ARG A 27 17.57 -6.00 -14.84
C ARG A 27 16.44 -5.20 -15.47
N THR A 28 16.79 -4.26 -16.35
CA THR A 28 15.80 -3.52 -17.15
C THR A 28 14.93 -4.50 -17.92
N ALA A 29 13.62 -4.37 -17.79
CA ALA A 29 12.65 -5.12 -18.56
C ALA A 29 12.18 -4.27 -19.75
N GLU A 30 12.45 -4.75 -20.96
CA GLU A 30 12.13 -4.05 -22.20
C GLU A 30 10.67 -4.27 -22.63
N VAL A 31 10.13 -3.32 -23.41
CA VAL A 31 8.80 -3.44 -24.02
C VAL A 31 8.74 -4.74 -24.82
N GLY A 32 7.64 -5.48 -24.71
CA GLY A 32 7.47 -6.77 -25.38
C GLY A 32 8.05 -7.97 -24.62
N SER A 33 8.86 -7.76 -23.58
CA SER A 33 9.33 -8.84 -22.71
C SER A 33 8.19 -9.45 -21.91
N SER A 34 8.23 -10.77 -21.70
CA SER A 34 7.35 -11.48 -20.74
C SER A 34 8.16 -12.06 -19.57
N GLU A 35 9.36 -11.55 -19.34
CA GLU A 35 10.29 -12.01 -18.32
C GLU A 35 10.76 -10.85 -17.45
N LEU A 36 10.64 -11.03 -16.13
CA LEU A 36 11.13 -10.10 -15.12
C LEU A 36 12.19 -10.80 -14.28
N HIS A 37 13.42 -10.27 -14.28
CA HIS A 37 14.43 -10.69 -13.32
C HIS A 37 14.36 -9.78 -12.10
N VAL A 38 14.12 -10.35 -10.93
CA VAL A 38 13.96 -9.63 -9.67
C VAL A 38 15.13 -9.86 -8.72
N ARG A 39 15.34 -8.91 -7.81
CA ARG A 39 16.45 -8.96 -6.84
C ARG A 39 16.21 -10.01 -5.76
N ASP A 40 15.03 -10.00 -5.17
CA ASP A 40 14.68 -10.88 -4.05
C ASP A 40 13.82 -12.03 -4.59
N SER A 41 14.20 -13.27 -4.29
CA SER A 41 13.51 -14.46 -4.79
C SER A 41 12.06 -14.51 -4.28
N PRO A 42 11.04 -14.53 -5.16
CA PRO A 42 9.66 -14.73 -4.75
C PRO A 42 9.45 -16.17 -4.30
N VAL A 43 9.39 -16.39 -2.98
CA VAL A 43 9.43 -17.73 -2.36
C VAL A 43 8.17 -18.53 -2.65
N ASN A 44 7.01 -17.86 -2.66
CA ASN A 44 5.72 -18.51 -2.76
C ASN A 44 4.72 -17.74 -3.63
N TRP A 45 5.21 -16.94 -4.57
CA TRP A 45 4.40 -16.37 -5.65
C TRP A 45 4.03 -17.50 -6.63
N GLN A 46 2.79 -17.50 -7.10
CA GLN A 46 2.18 -18.64 -7.81
C GLN A 46 1.70 -18.24 -9.20
N PRO A 47 1.57 -19.20 -10.14
CA PRO A 47 0.82 -19.00 -11.36
C PRO A 47 -0.56 -18.42 -11.07
N ASN A 48 -0.99 -17.48 -11.91
CA ASN A 48 -2.22 -16.68 -11.80
C ASN A 48 -2.24 -15.59 -10.72
N ASP A 49 -1.21 -15.46 -9.88
CA ASP A 49 -1.07 -14.27 -9.04
C ASP A 49 -0.96 -13.01 -9.91
N ARG A 50 -1.65 -11.95 -9.50
CA ARG A 50 -1.55 -10.62 -10.11
C ARG A 50 -0.42 -9.84 -9.45
N ILE A 51 0.35 -9.13 -10.25
CA ILE A 51 1.43 -8.24 -9.80
C ILE A 51 1.32 -6.88 -10.47
N VAL A 52 1.83 -5.85 -9.81
CA VAL A 52 2.06 -4.53 -10.41
C VAL A 52 3.55 -4.30 -10.60
N ILE A 53 3.92 -3.71 -11.75
CA ILE A 53 5.25 -3.19 -12.01
C ILE A 53 5.17 -1.66 -12.00
N ALA A 54 6.00 -1.03 -11.18
CA ALA A 54 6.05 0.42 -11.01
C ALA A 54 6.57 1.15 -12.27
N THR A 55 6.02 2.32 -12.57
CA THR A 55 6.54 3.19 -13.63
C THR A 55 7.96 3.65 -13.29
N THR A 56 8.85 3.63 -14.28
CA THR A 56 10.17 4.28 -14.22
C THR A 56 10.23 5.50 -15.12
N SER A 57 9.07 6.03 -15.52
CA SER A 57 8.94 7.17 -16.41
C SER A 57 8.25 8.34 -15.71
N LYS A 58 8.16 9.50 -16.38
CA LYS A 58 7.42 10.67 -15.88
C LYS A 58 5.90 10.47 -15.90
N HIS A 59 5.40 9.45 -16.59
CA HIS A 59 3.97 9.16 -16.66
C HIS A 59 3.62 8.09 -15.62
N ILE A 60 2.84 8.49 -14.61
CA ILE A 60 2.41 7.59 -13.54
C ILE A 60 1.59 6.40 -14.07
N MET A 61 0.86 6.59 -15.17
CA MET A 61 0.00 5.58 -15.80
C MET A 61 0.77 4.52 -16.61
N ASN A 62 2.11 4.59 -16.63
CA ASN A 62 2.95 3.55 -17.21
C ASN A 62 3.26 2.43 -16.20
N SER A 63 2.69 2.48 -14.99
CA SER A 63 2.58 1.31 -14.14
C SER A 63 1.60 0.32 -14.75
N GLU A 64 1.96 -0.96 -14.78
CA GLU A 64 1.10 -1.98 -15.39
C GLU A 64 0.92 -3.22 -14.52
N ILE A 65 -0.25 -3.82 -14.62
CA ILE A 65 -0.61 -5.07 -13.94
C ILE A 65 -0.39 -6.23 -14.90
N HIS A 66 0.25 -7.28 -14.41
CA HIS A 66 0.41 -8.53 -15.13
C HIS A 66 0.03 -9.73 -14.28
N THR A 67 -0.28 -10.82 -14.96
CA THR A 67 -0.54 -12.12 -14.33
C THR A 67 0.67 -13.02 -14.49
N ILE A 68 1.08 -13.66 -13.40
CA ILE A 68 2.20 -14.60 -13.39
C ILE A 68 1.80 -15.87 -14.16
N ARG A 69 2.64 -16.30 -15.09
CA ARG A 69 2.57 -17.61 -15.74
C ARG A 69 3.30 -18.65 -14.88
N VAL A 70 4.54 -18.35 -14.47
CA VAL A 70 5.36 -19.21 -13.63
C VAL A 70 6.49 -18.39 -12.99
N VAL A 71 6.94 -18.79 -11.80
CA VAL A 71 8.13 -18.24 -11.14
C VAL A 71 9.21 -19.34 -11.14
N ASN A 72 10.42 -18.97 -11.52
CA ASN A 72 11.61 -19.82 -11.42
C ASN A 72 12.72 -19.03 -10.72
N GLU A 73 12.99 -19.38 -9.45
CA GLU A 73 13.94 -18.66 -8.61
C GLU A 73 13.70 -17.14 -8.62
N THR A 74 14.64 -16.36 -9.16
CA THR A 74 14.57 -14.89 -9.26
C THR A 74 13.97 -14.39 -10.58
N THR A 75 13.33 -15.26 -11.35
CA THR A 75 12.74 -14.92 -12.65
C THR A 75 11.24 -15.18 -12.64
N ILE A 76 10.47 -14.14 -12.94
CA ILE A 76 9.01 -14.20 -13.05
C ILE A 76 8.66 -14.15 -14.54
N TYR A 77 7.94 -15.15 -15.02
CA TYR A 77 7.40 -15.18 -16.37
C TYR A 77 5.95 -14.71 -16.36
N LEU A 78 5.63 -13.75 -17.22
CA LEU A 78 4.31 -13.16 -17.35
C LEU A 78 3.48 -13.93 -18.39
N GLN A 79 2.14 -13.87 -18.26
CA GLN A 79 1.23 -14.43 -19.25
C GLN A 79 1.18 -13.58 -20.54
N ASN A 80 1.40 -12.28 -20.41
CA ASN A 80 1.37 -11.32 -21.52
C ASN A 80 2.63 -10.45 -21.50
N PRO A 81 3.06 -9.93 -22.66
CA PRO A 81 4.24 -9.07 -22.74
C PRO A 81 3.98 -7.67 -22.15
N LEU A 82 5.04 -7.08 -21.61
CA LEU A 82 5.07 -5.71 -21.09
C LEU A 82 4.74 -4.68 -22.17
N LYS A 83 3.97 -3.66 -21.80
CA LYS A 83 3.65 -2.52 -22.66
C LYS A 83 4.66 -1.39 -22.50
N PHE A 84 5.29 -1.31 -21.32
CA PHE A 84 6.22 -0.24 -20.99
C PHE A 84 7.60 -0.80 -20.66
N ARG A 85 8.61 0.04 -20.88
CA ARG A 85 9.97 -0.24 -20.45
C ARG A 85 10.10 0.09 -18.96
N HIS A 86 10.63 -0.84 -18.18
CA HIS A 86 10.88 -0.67 -16.75
C HIS A 86 12.37 -0.74 -16.47
N VAL A 87 12.96 0.41 -16.13
CA VAL A 87 14.42 0.60 -16.10
C VAL A 87 15.02 0.24 -14.74
N VAL A 88 16.22 -0.33 -14.78
CA VAL A 88 17.12 -0.48 -13.63
C VAL A 88 18.31 0.45 -13.81
N TYR A 89 18.59 1.28 -12.80
CA TYR A 89 19.78 2.11 -12.71
C TYR A 89 20.68 1.59 -11.58
N ASN A 90 21.90 1.25 -11.95
CA ASN A 90 22.95 0.86 -11.04
C ASN A 90 24.07 1.89 -11.17
N GLU A 91 24.20 2.79 -10.21
CA GLU A 91 25.27 3.80 -10.19
C GLU A 91 26.12 3.67 -8.93
N SER A 92 27.41 3.95 -9.08
CA SER A 92 28.36 4.01 -7.96
C SER A 92 28.75 5.46 -7.70
N PHE A 93 28.53 5.93 -6.47
CA PHE A 93 28.99 7.23 -5.98
C PHE A 93 30.11 7.01 -4.96
N GLY A 94 31.36 6.97 -5.45
CA GLY A 94 32.53 6.63 -4.63
C GLY A 94 32.42 5.20 -4.07
N ALA A 95 32.37 5.06 -2.75
CA ALA A 95 32.19 3.78 -2.07
C ALA A 95 30.72 3.31 -1.97
N HIS A 96 29.75 4.16 -2.35
CA HIS A 96 28.33 3.85 -2.23
C HIS A 96 27.79 3.34 -3.56
N GLN A 97 27.15 2.17 -3.55
CA GLN A 97 26.42 1.66 -4.71
C GLN A 97 24.93 1.91 -4.53
N VAL A 98 24.33 2.58 -5.51
CA VAL A 98 22.89 2.84 -5.58
C VAL A 98 22.30 1.90 -6.61
N PHE A 99 21.50 0.95 -6.13
CA PHE A 99 20.72 0.03 -6.95
C PHE A 99 19.26 0.45 -6.89
N THR A 100 18.73 0.93 -8.02
CA THR A 100 17.31 1.27 -8.16
C THR A 100 16.73 0.58 -9.38
N GLY A 101 15.56 0.00 -9.23
CA GLY A 101 14.87 -0.74 -10.28
C GLY A 101 13.38 -0.71 -9.99
N ALA A 102 12.58 -0.82 -11.04
CA ALA A 102 11.12 -0.79 -10.91
C ALA A 102 10.65 -1.78 -9.83
N GLU A 103 9.84 -1.29 -8.90
CA GLU A 103 9.23 -2.12 -7.88
C GLU A 103 8.20 -3.07 -8.51
N VAL A 104 8.19 -4.31 -8.02
CA VAL A 104 7.24 -5.34 -8.40
C VAL A 104 6.50 -5.79 -7.14
N GLY A 105 5.20 -5.51 -7.06
CA GLY A 105 4.38 -5.79 -5.87
C GLY A 105 3.26 -6.78 -6.15
N ILE A 106 2.93 -7.61 -5.17
CA ILE A 106 1.78 -8.53 -5.23
C ILE A 106 0.46 -7.77 -5.18
N LEU A 107 -0.53 -8.22 -5.96
CA LEU A 107 -1.90 -7.69 -5.99
C LEU A 107 -2.98 -8.77 -5.78
N GLU A 108 -2.61 -9.95 -5.29
CA GLU A 108 -3.51 -11.09 -5.13
C GLU A 108 -3.43 -11.68 -3.71
N SER A 109 -4.56 -12.15 -3.19
CA SER A 109 -4.66 -12.82 -1.90
C SER A 109 -5.86 -13.77 -1.84
N ASN A 110 -5.78 -14.80 -0.99
CA ASN A 110 -6.89 -15.71 -0.74
C ASN A 110 -7.96 -15.14 0.23
N ILE A 111 -7.69 -14.03 0.93
CA ILE A 111 -8.67 -13.33 1.77
C ILE A 111 -8.82 -11.90 1.25
N GLY A 112 -10.03 -11.54 0.83
CA GLY A 112 -10.35 -10.20 0.31
C GLY A 112 -11.54 -9.55 1.00
N ILE A 113 -11.45 -8.25 1.22
CA ILE A 113 -12.54 -7.35 1.58
C ILE A 113 -12.72 -6.39 0.41
N ALA A 114 -13.85 -6.46 -0.28
CA ALA A 114 -14.04 -5.70 -1.50
C ALA A 114 -15.38 -4.96 -1.55
N GLY A 115 -15.36 -3.78 -2.16
CA GLY A 115 -16.57 -3.13 -2.64
C GLY A 115 -17.22 -3.94 -3.76
N ASP A 116 -18.52 -3.75 -3.92
CA ASP A 116 -19.29 -4.36 -5.01
C ASP A 116 -18.91 -3.77 -6.38
N GLN A 117 -19.50 -4.32 -7.45
CA GLN A 117 -19.19 -3.89 -8.80
C GLN A 117 -19.67 -2.45 -9.07
N ASP A 118 -20.80 -2.04 -8.49
CA ASP A 118 -21.36 -0.70 -8.63
C ASP A 118 -20.42 0.37 -8.08
N SER A 119 -19.57 0.01 -7.11
CA SER A 119 -18.55 0.87 -6.53
C SER A 119 -17.63 1.50 -7.58
N LEU A 120 -17.37 0.83 -8.71
CA LEU A 120 -16.55 1.36 -9.81
C LEU A 120 -17.17 2.60 -10.48
N HIS A 121 -18.49 2.59 -10.66
CA HIS A 121 -19.21 3.67 -11.31
C HIS A 121 -19.50 4.80 -10.33
N LEU A 122 -19.88 4.46 -9.11
CA LEU A 122 -20.26 5.41 -8.07
C LEU A 122 -19.06 6.03 -7.33
N ARG A 123 -17.87 5.42 -7.45
CA ARG A 123 -16.70 5.70 -6.62
C ARG A 123 -17.01 5.59 -5.14
N TYR A 124 -17.84 4.61 -4.78
CA TYR A 124 -18.39 4.45 -3.45
C TYR A 124 -18.29 2.98 -3.02
N GLY A 125 -17.17 2.64 -2.41
CA GLY A 125 -16.84 1.30 -1.94
C GLY A 125 -17.08 1.06 -0.46
N GLY A 126 -16.52 -0.03 0.04
CA GLY A 126 -16.54 -0.36 1.46
C GLY A 126 -15.60 0.53 2.28
N HIS A 127 -15.92 0.69 3.57
CA HIS A 127 -15.11 1.41 4.55
C HIS A 127 -15.00 0.57 5.82
N LEU A 128 -13.78 0.17 6.17
CA LEU A 128 -13.49 -0.55 7.40
C LEU A 128 -12.97 0.43 8.46
N LEU A 129 -13.78 0.68 9.48
CA LEU A 129 -13.44 1.54 10.61
C LEU A 129 -13.08 0.68 11.83
N VAL A 130 -11.89 0.89 12.37
CA VAL A 130 -11.39 0.27 13.60
C VAL A 130 -11.29 1.34 14.67
N ILE A 131 -12.07 1.19 15.75
CA ILE A 131 -12.03 2.13 16.88
C ILE A 131 -11.23 1.46 18.00
N GLN A 132 -9.97 1.84 18.20
CA GLN A 132 -9.15 1.37 19.30
C GLN A 132 -9.65 1.93 20.64
N THR A 133 -10.19 1.05 21.48
CA THR A 133 -10.80 1.39 22.75
C THR A 133 -10.39 0.39 23.83
N THR A 134 -10.30 0.89 25.06
CA THR A 134 -10.10 0.10 26.27
C THR A 134 -11.38 0.17 27.09
N THR A 135 -12.16 -0.91 27.13
CA THR A 135 -13.33 -0.99 28.01
C THR A 135 -13.09 -2.05 29.08
N GLN A 136 -13.24 -1.67 30.36
CA GLN A 136 -13.32 -2.55 31.54
C GLN A 136 -12.51 -3.86 31.39
N ASN A 137 -11.18 -3.73 31.28
CA ASN A 137 -10.16 -4.79 31.23
C ASN A 137 -9.91 -5.52 29.89
N GLU A 138 -10.58 -5.17 28.78
CA GLU A 138 -10.22 -5.70 27.46
C GLU A 138 -9.94 -4.58 26.45
N ALA A 139 -8.75 -4.59 25.88
CA ALA A 139 -8.42 -3.82 24.69
C ALA A 139 -8.91 -4.59 23.45
N ASN A 140 -9.45 -3.86 22.47
CA ASN A 140 -9.73 -4.45 21.18
C ASN A 140 -8.43 -4.68 20.38
N SER A 141 -8.41 -5.68 19.50
CA SER A 141 -7.22 -6.03 18.71
C SER A 141 -7.57 -6.21 17.24
N THR A 142 -6.71 -5.69 16.36
CA THR A 142 -6.89 -5.82 14.90
C THR A 142 -5.60 -6.32 14.25
N TYR A 143 -5.64 -7.55 13.74
CA TYR A 143 -4.51 -8.16 13.05
C TYR A 143 -4.91 -8.50 11.62
N LEU A 144 -4.33 -7.78 10.67
CA LEU A 144 -4.57 -7.99 9.25
C LEU A 144 -3.25 -8.38 8.61
N SER A 145 -3.15 -9.62 8.11
CA SER A 145 -1.93 -10.13 7.48
C SER A 145 -2.24 -10.72 6.12
N GLY A 146 -1.64 -10.18 5.06
CA GLY A 146 -1.84 -10.65 3.68
C GLY A 146 -3.22 -10.35 3.10
N VAL A 147 -4.06 -9.51 3.72
CA VAL A 147 -5.45 -9.30 3.30
C VAL A 147 -5.53 -8.36 2.10
N LEU A 148 -6.36 -8.70 1.12
CA LEU A 148 -6.66 -7.83 -0.03
C LEU A 148 -7.82 -6.88 0.27
N PHE A 149 -7.65 -5.60 -0.03
CA PHE A 149 -8.65 -4.55 -0.02
C PHE A 149 -8.81 -4.00 -1.44
N GLU A 150 -9.93 -4.32 -2.10
CA GLU A 150 -10.19 -3.94 -3.50
C GLU A 150 -11.47 -3.13 -3.63
N ARG A 151 -11.48 -2.06 -4.44
CA ARG A 151 -12.67 -1.20 -4.63
C ARG A 151 -13.21 -0.66 -3.28
N MET A 152 -12.31 -0.35 -2.35
CA MET A 152 -12.64 0.19 -1.04
C MET A 152 -12.48 1.72 -1.01
N GLY A 153 -13.00 2.37 0.03
CA GLY A 153 -13.05 3.82 0.18
C GLY A 153 -14.27 4.43 -0.52
N GLN A 154 -14.68 5.61 -0.06
CA GLN A 154 -15.84 6.33 -0.53
C GLN A 154 -15.41 7.75 -0.92
N TYR A 155 -15.48 8.03 -2.22
CA TYR A 155 -15.29 9.37 -2.74
C TYR A 155 -16.39 10.29 -2.20
N GLY A 156 -16.01 11.52 -1.82
CA GLY A 156 -16.95 12.50 -1.30
C GLY A 156 -16.26 13.79 -0.87
N PRO A 157 -17.01 14.76 -0.33
CA PRO A 157 -16.46 16.01 0.18
C PRO A 157 -15.32 15.77 1.17
N GLY A 158 -14.32 16.65 1.15
CA GLY A 158 -13.14 16.51 1.99
C GLY A 158 -12.24 15.34 1.57
N ILE A 159 -11.81 14.52 2.53
CA ILE A 159 -10.94 13.34 2.28
C ILE A 159 -11.73 12.07 1.89
N GLY A 160 -13.07 12.15 1.83
CA GLY A 160 -13.94 10.99 1.70
C GLY A 160 -13.86 10.07 2.93
N ARG A 161 -14.32 8.82 2.79
CA ARG A 161 -14.03 7.76 3.78
C ARG A 161 -12.96 6.84 3.22
N CYS A 162 -11.88 6.62 3.95
CA CYS A 162 -10.77 5.80 3.49
C CYS A 162 -11.13 4.29 3.41
N ALA A 163 -10.28 3.46 2.81
CA ALA A 163 -10.55 2.02 2.75
C ALA A 163 -10.45 1.35 4.13
N LEU A 164 -9.40 1.69 4.89
CA LEU A 164 -9.18 1.25 6.26
C LEU A 164 -8.82 2.45 7.15
N GLU A 165 -9.60 2.67 8.21
CA GLU A 165 -9.38 3.73 9.18
C GLU A 165 -9.15 3.17 10.56
N PHE A 166 -8.10 3.63 11.23
CA PHE A 166 -7.89 3.42 12.65
C PHE A 166 -8.14 4.73 13.40
N VAL A 167 -9.06 4.70 14.35
CA VAL A 167 -9.34 5.79 15.28
C VAL A 167 -8.96 5.32 16.67
N GLY A 168 -8.09 6.05 17.35
CA GLY A 168 -7.66 5.69 18.69
C GLY A 168 -8.28 6.56 19.77
N SER A 169 -7.82 6.32 20.99
CA SER A 169 -8.12 7.13 22.17
C SER A 169 -6.80 7.54 22.83
N ASP A 170 -6.85 8.39 23.85
CA ASP A 170 -5.67 8.98 24.50
C ASP A 170 -4.71 7.95 25.15
N SER A 171 -5.07 6.66 25.16
CA SER A 171 -4.26 5.55 25.65
C SER A 171 -4.08 4.49 24.55
N PRO A 172 -3.17 4.70 23.59
CA PRO A 172 -2.92 3.76 22.50
C PRO A 172 -2.47 2.39 23.03
N VAL A 173 -3.04 1.33 22.47
CA VAL A 173 -2.68 -0.06 22.82
C VAL A 173 -1.89 -0.69 21.69
N ASP A 174 -0.80 -1.39 22.00
CA ASP A 174 0.01 -2.17 21.04
C ASP A 174 -0.72 -3.46 20.59
N GLN A 175 -1.90 -3.31 19.99
CA GLN A 175 -2.74 -4.43 19.55
C GLN A 175 -3.29 -4.26 18.13
N ALA A 176 -2.62 -3.50 17.26
CA ALA A 176 -2.98 -3.40 15.86
C ALA A 176 -1.78 -3.51 14.91
N PHE A 177 -1.93 -4.34 13.88
CA PHE A 177 -1.02 -4.33 12.73
C PHE A 177 -1.76 -4.62 11.42
N VAL A 178 -1.21 -4.05 10.36
CA VAL A 178 -1.52 -4.38 8.97
C VAL A 178 -0.21 -4.75 8.31
N SER A 179 -0.03 -6.02 8.00
CA SER A 179 1.22 -6.55 7.46
C SER A 179 1.00 -7.25 6.13
N GLU A 180 1.92 -7.07 5.18
CA GLU A 180 1.94 -7.76 3.89
C GLU A 180 0.59 -7.70 3.15
N SER A 181 -0.27 -6.73 3.48
CA SER A 181 -1.62 -6.60 2.97
C SER A 181 -1.64 -5.69 1.74
N ILE A 182 -2.70 -5.84 0.95
CA ILE A 182 -2.76 -5.29 -0.40
C ILE A 182 -3.95 -4.35 -0.45
N PHE A 183 -3.74 -3.13 -0.93
CA PHE A 183 -4.81 -2.17 -1.18
C PHE A 183 -4.73 -1.74 -2.62
N HIS A 184 -5.76 -2.02 -3.43
CA HIS A 184 -5.75 -1.49 -4.78
C HIS A 184 -7.10 -1.03 -5.31
N ASN A 185 -7.03 -0.05 -6.22
CA ASN A 185 -8.20 0.61 -6.80
C ASN A 185 -9.12 1.20 -5.71
N THR A 186 -8.56 1.95 -4.76
CA THR A 186 -9.36 2.61 -3.71
C THR A 186 -9.91 3.94 -4.20
N PHE A 187 -11.15 4.26 -3.82
CA PHE A 187 -11.86 5.49 -4.23
C PHE A 187 -11.64 6.67 -3.26
N ALA A 188 -10.80 6.45 -2.24
CA ALA A 188 -10.29 7.45 -1.31
C ALA A 188 -8.92 6.95 -0.80
N THR A 189 -8.38 7.61 0.23
CA THR A 189 -7.17 7.17 0.92
C THR A 189 -7.22 5.67 1.25
N ALA A 190 -6.15 4.92 1.02
CA ALA A 190 -6.17 3.48 1.32
C ALA A 190 -6.13 3.22 2.83
N ILE A 191 -5.17 3.81 3.55
CA ILE A 191 -5.05 3.64 5.00
C ILE A 191 -4.96 5.00 5.68
N THR A 192 -5.82 5.24 6.67
CA THR A 192 -5.70 6.37 7.58
C THR A 192 -5.52 5.87 9.00
N VAL A 193 -4.47 6.34 9.67
CA VAL A 193 -4.28 6.18 11.11
C VAL A 193 -4.46 7.54 11.74
N GLN A 194 -5.52 7.70 12.53
CA GLN A 194 -5.83 8.94 13.25
C GLN A 194 -4.99 9.07 14.52
N GLU A 195 -4.93 10.28 15.04
CA GLU A 195 -4.27 10.57 16.32
C GLU A 195 -4.85 9.70 17.45
N GLY A 196 -3.98 9.25 18.36
CA GLY A 196 -4.32 8.30 19.44
C GLY A 196 -4.33 6.84 19.00
N ALA A 197 -4.24 6.51 17.71
CA ALA A 197 -4.14 5.14 17.24
C ALA A 197 -2.68 4.69 17.07
N ASN A 198 -2.36 3.48 17.54
CA ASN A 198 -1.04 2.88 17.39
C ASN A 198 -1.12 1.61 16.55
N VAL A 199 -0.55 1.67 15.36
CA VAL A 199 -0.63 0.60 14.36
C VAL A 199 0.74 0.35 13.74
N HIS A 200 1.13 -0.93 13.65
CA HIS A 200 2.27 -1.32 12.83
C HIS A 200 1.83 -1.60 11.40
N LEU A 201 2.28 -0.77 10.47
CA LEU A 201 2.05 -0.91 9.03
C LEU A 201 3.35 -1.39 8.38
N SER A 202 3.39 -2.65 7.93
CA SER A 202 4.60 -3.20 7.34
C SER A 202 4.41 -4.07 6.11
N GLY A 203 5.30 -3.96 5.12
CA GLY A 203 5.25 -4.82 3.94
C GLY A 203 4.00 -4.63 3.08
N ASN A 204 3.17 -3.62 3.30
CA ASN A 204 1.92 -3.48 2.56
C ASN A 204 2.18 -2.96 1.14
N VAL A 205 1.37 -3.42 0.18
CA VAL A 205 1.40 -2.95 -1.21
C VAL A 205 0.13 -2.15 -1.47
N ILE A 206 0.29 -0.88 -1.82
CA ILE A 206 -0.81 0.04 -2.12
C ILE A 206 -0.68 0.46 -3.58
N PHE A 207 -1.70 0.21 -4.40
CA PHE A 207 -1.70 0.53 -5.82
C PHE A 207 -2.96 1.28 -6.26
N ASN A 208 -2.81 2.34 -7.03
CA ASN A 208 -3.93 3.05 -7.66
C ASN A 208 -4.99 3.54 -6.64
N SER A 209 -4.54 4.32 -5.65
CA SER A 209 -5.45 4.98 -4.70
C SER A 209 -5.84 6.38 -5.18
N LEU A 210 -7.10 6.76 -4.98
CA LEU A 210 -7.55 8.14 -5.14
C LEU A 210 -7.24 8.95 -3.88
N GLY A 211 -6.42 10.00 -4.01
CA GLY A 211 -5.93 10.79 -2.89
C GLY A 211 -4.58 10.26 -2.39
N SER A 212 -4.55 9.82 -1.13
CA SER A 212 -3.34 9.31 -0.50
C SER A 212 -3.26 7.79 -0.55
N GLY A 213 -2.05 7.23 -0.49
CA GLY A 213 -1.88 5.82 -0.13
C GLY A 213 -2.08 5.67 1.37
N VAL A 214 -1.27 6.40 2.16
CA VAL A 214 -1.33 6.37 3.62
C VAL A 214 -1.38 7.77 4.19
N ARG A 215 -2.19 7.96 5.23
CA ARG A 215 -2.18 9.14 6.08
C ARG A 215 -1.92 8.72 7.53
N LEU A 216 -0.89 9.29 8.14
CA LEU A 216 -0.57 9.08 9.55
C LEU A 216 -0.76 10.41 10.29
N HIS A 217 -1.54 10.36 11.37
CA HIS A 217 -1.80 11.48 12.26
C HIS A 217 -1.31 11.14 13.66
N GLY A 218 -0.42 11.97 14.21
CA GLY A 218 0.13 11.80 15.55
C GLY A 218 1.19 10.69 15.64
N ASP A 219 1.91 10.71 16.76
CA ASP A 219 3.02 9.80 17.01
C ASP A 219 2.58 8.53 17.70
N THR A 220 3.03 7.37 17.19
CA THR A 220 3.04 6.05 17.86
C THR A 220 3.23 4.94 16.84
N SER A 221 2.69 5.14 15.64
CA SER A 221 2.67 4.12 14.60
C SER A 221 4.07 3.84 14.04
N ARG A 222 4.24 2.64 13.47
CA ARG A 222 5.48 2.24 12.79
C ARG A 222 5.16 1.97 11.33
N PHE A 223 5.86 2.63 10.42
CA PHE A 223 5.65 2.49 8.97
C PHE A 223 6.93 2.00 8.32
N SER A 224 6.98 0.70 7.99
CA SER A 224 8.21 0.05 7.55
C SER A 224 8.02 -0.86 6.34
N HIS A 225 8.88 -0.75 5.33
CA HIS A 225 8.90 -1.65 4.19
C HIS A 225 7.58 -1.68 3.38
N ASN A 226 6.82 -0.59 3.37
CA ASN A 226 5.60 -0.49 2.55
C ASN A 226 5.93 0.04 1.15
N LEU A 227 5.15 -0.40 0.17
CA LEU A 227 5.22 0.02 -1.21
C LEU A 227 3.94 0.75 -1.60
N ILE A 228 4.07 1.98 -2.10
CA ILE A 228 2.96 2.77 -2.62
C ILE A 228 3.24 3.07 -4.10
N ILE A 229 2.38 2.58 -4.99
CA ILE A 229 2.49 2.77 -6.43
C ILE A 229 1.24 3.50 -6.95
N GLN A 230 1.43 4.48 -7.83
CA GLN A 230 0.34 5.14 -8.56
C GLN A 230 -0.74 5.72 -7.62
N THR A 231 -0.48 6.89 -7.03
CA THR A 231 -1.55 7.62 -6.34
C THR A 231 -2.09 8.74 -7.23
N LEU A 232 -3.42 8.88 -7.28
CA LEU A 232 -4.09 9.95 -8.02
C LEU A 232 -4.36 11.14 -7.11
N CYS A 233 -4.30 12.35 -7.63
CA CYS A 233 -4.67 13.53 -6.86
C CYS A 233 -6.15 13.45 -6.45
N SER A 234 -6.46 13.72 -5.19
CA SER A 234 -7.85 13.97 -4.80
C SER A 234 -8.40 15.15 -5.60
N THR A 235 -9.66 15.09 -6.00
CA THR A 235 -10.37 16.18 -6.69
C THR A 235 -11.06 17.14 -5.73
N THR A 236 -11.07 16.84 -4.44
CA THR A 236 -11.79 17.58 -3.39
C THR A 236 -10.87 18.30 -2.41
N ILE A 237 -9.70 17.74 -2.10
CA ILE A 237 -8.65 18.39 -1.28
C ILE A 237 -7.34 18.30 -2.03
N ARG A 238 -6.63 19.42 -2.17
CA ARG A 238 -5.31 19.48 -2.82
C ARG A 238 -4.33 20.39 -2.05
N PRO A 239 -3.03 20.09 -2.07
CA PRO A 239 -2.43 18.86 -2.62
C PRO A 239 -2.67 17.65 -1.70
N THR A 240 -2.69 16.45 -2.28
CA THR A 240 -2.57 15.18 -1.52
C THR A 240 -1.21 14.55 -1.73
N GLY A 241 -0.68 13.91 -0.70
CA GLY A 241 0.55 13.12 -0.75
C GLY A 241 0.26 11.63 -0.91
N ALA A 242 1.15 10.88 -1.58
CA ALA A 242 1.08 9.41 -1.56
C ALA A 242 1.26 8.88 -0.13
N LEU A 243 2.18 9.50 0.63
CA LEU A 243 2.26 9.40 2.08
C LEU A 243 2.04 10.79 2.68
N GLU A 244 1.08 10.93 3.59
CA GLU A 244 0.92 12.16 4.37
C GLU A 244 1.20 11.91 5.84
N LEU A 245 1.96 12.82 6.44
CA LEU A 245 2.39 12.77 7.83
C LEU A 245 1.95 14.08 8.50
N HIS A 246 1.11 13.95 9.50
CA HIS A 246 0.50 15.06 10.22
C HIS A 246 0.86 14.95 11.71
N ASN A 247 1.48 15.98 12.29
CA ASN A 247 1.89 16.01 13.69
C ASN A 247 2.82 14.83 14.09
N ILE A 248 3.77 14.46 13.23
CA ILE A 248 4.72 13.37 13.47
C ILE A 248 6.06 13.90 14.00
N GLN A 249 6.55 13.35 15.10
CA GLN A 249 7.88 13.63 15.67
C GLN A 249 8.72 12.36 15.92
N THR A 250 8.09 11.23 16.28
CA THR A 250 8.78 10.01 16.74
C THR A 250 8.46 8.76 15.91
N THR A 251 7.48 8.83 15.01
CA THR A 251 7.13 7.70 14.13
C THR A 251 8.32 7.26 13.27
N GLN A 252 8.63 5.96 13.33
CA GLN A 252 9.72 5.37 12.55
C GLN A 252 9.26 5.09 11.11
N LEU A 253 9.91 5.74 10.14
CA LEU A 253 9.75 5.47 8.71
C LEU A 253 11.00 4.76 8.19
N THR A 254 10.90 3.46 7.88
CA THR A 254 12.08 2.69 7.44
C THR A 254 11.79 1.90 6.17
N HIS A 255 12.67 2.01 5.17
CA HIS A 255 12.61 1.20 3.94
C HIS A 255 11.29 1.25 3.14
N ASN A 256 10.50 2.34 3.26
CA ASN A 256 9.30 2.52 2.46
C ASN A 256 9.63 3.07 1.07
N VAL A 257 8.79 2.75 0.09
CA VAL A 257 8.98 3.12 -1.30
C VAL A 257 7.70 3.71 -1.87
N ILE A 258 7.86 4.80 -2.63
CA ILE A 258 6.77 5.45 -3.34
C ILE A 258 7.20 5.59 -4.80
N ALA A 259 6.39 5.08 -5.73
CA ALA A 259 6.63 5.18 -7.16
C ALA A 259 5.38 5.68 -7.89
N GLY A 260 5.49 6.80 -8.60
CA GLY A 260 4.39 7.38 -9.38
C GLY A 260 3.30 8.02 -8.52
N SER A 261 3.53 9.21 -7.97
CA SER A 261 2.46 10.03 -7.36
C SER A 261 2.03 11.14 -8.34
N ALA A 262 0.72 11.32 -8.53
CA ALA A 262 0.18 12.39 -9.37
C ALA A 262 0.34 13.79 -8.76
N CYS A 263 0.43 13.88 -7.43
CA CYS A 263 0.50 15.14 -6.68
C CYS A 263 1.86 15.23 -5.97
N ALA A 264 1.91 14.96 -4.66
CA ALA A 264 3.15 14.93 -3.89
C ALA A 264 3.52 13.49 -3.54
N CYS A 265 4.81 13.15 -3.48
CA CYS A 265 5.24 11.85 -2.96
C CYS A 265 5.02 11.79 -1.44
N VAL A 266 5.61 12.72 -0.70
CA VAL A 266 5.44 12.85 0.75
C VAL A 266 4.93 14.26 1.05
N LEU A 267 3.90 14.36 1.90
CA LEU A 267 3.37 15.63 2.39
C LEU A 267 3.52 15.67 3.91
N LEU A 268 4.30 16.63 4.41
CA LEU A 268 4.51 16.85 5.84
C LEU A 268 3.67 18.04 6.32
N ARG A 269 2.96 17.87 7.43
CA ARG A 269 2.26 18.95 8.13
C ARG A 269 2.61 18.90 9.61
N ASN A 270 3.14 20.00 10.14
CA ASN A 270 3.53 20.14 11.55
C ASN A 270 4.36 18.94 12.08
N SER A 271 5.23 18.38 11.24
CA SER A 271 6.02 17.19 11.55
C SER A 271 7.51 17.53 11.58
N ILE A 272 8.26 16.97 12.52
CA ILE A 272 9.69 17.22 12.73
C ILE A 272 10.41 15.87 12.76
N PHE A 273 11.39 15.68 11.88
CA PHE A 273 12.24 14.48 11.88
C PHE A 273 13.64 14.85 12.36
N HIS A 274 14.13 14.15 13.38
CA HIS A 274 15.54 14.20 13.77
C HIS A 274 16.29 13.11 12.99
N GLY A 275 17.32 13.54 12.26
CA GLY A 275 18.17 12.66 11.44
C GLY A 275 19.19 11.89 12.25
#